data_AF-A0A2S2P4J2-F1
#
_entry.id   AF-A0A2S2P4J2-F1
#
_cell.length_a   1.000
_cell.length_b   1.000
_cell.length_c   1.000
_cell.angle_alpha   90.00
_cell.angle_beta   90.00
_cell.angle_gamma   90.00
#
_symmetry.space_group_name_H-M   'P 1'
#
loop_
_entity.id
_entity.type
_entity.pdbx_description
1 polymer ?
#
loop_
_entity_poly.entity_id
_entity_poly.type
_entity_poly.pdbx_seq_one_letter_code
_entity_poly.pdbx_strand_id
1 'polypeptide(L)'
;MYFIRMIPMQSILEVFRRINTDVIPVNLLRLGKVSNQCRPIRITLPNQHDVFNLLKNKSKLRQSVNFKHVSFSTDRTLLQRKHLKSILDELNSRKSAGETDIFIKYVNNVPIVSKNDG
;
A
#
# COMPACT_ATOMS: atom_id res chain seq x y z
N MET A 1 2.86 29.31 -2.37
CA MET A 1 2.39 28.93 -1.03
C MET A 1 2.17 27.42 -1.01
N TYR A 2 3.09 26.63 -0.44
CA TYR A 2 2.94 25.17 -0.40
C TYR A 2 2.12 24.79 0.84
N PHE A 3 0.85 24.43 0.64
CA PHE A 3 0.03 23.82 1.68
C PHE A 3 0.58 22.41 1.95
N ILE A 4 1.38 22.28 2.99
CA ILE A 4 1.79 20.97 3.52
C ILE A 4 0.53 20.39 4.18
N ARG A 5 -0.22 19.55 3.46
CA ARG A 5 -1.39 18.83 3.99
C ARG A 5 -0.94 17.79 5.01
N MET A 6 -0.68 18.23 6.24
CA MET A 6 -0.53 17.34 7.38
C MET A 6 -1.88 16.66 7.60
N ILE A 7 -1.98 15.34 7.38
CA ILE A 7 -3.18 14.57 7.69
C ILE A 7 -3.29 14.47 9.22
N PRO A 8 -4.27 15.14 9.85
CA PRO A 8 -4.54 14.97 11.28
C PRO A 8 -4.97 13.54 11.57
N MET A 9 -4.76 13.06 12.80
CA MET A 9 -5.16 11.71 13.20
C MET A 9 -6.67 11.46 12.97
N GLN A 10 -7.50 12.49 13.16
CA GLN A 10 -8.94 12.48 12.90
C GLN A 10 -9.30 12.19 11.43
N SER A 11 -8.44 12.55 10.47
CA SER A 11 -8.68 12.28 9.06
C SER A 11 -8.43 10.82 8.66
N ILE A 12 -7.81 10.00 9.50
CA ILE A 12 -7.58 8.57 9.17
C ILE A 12 -8.92 7.82 9.09
N LEU A 13 -9.83 8.08 10.04
CA LEU A 13 -11.16 7.48 10.03
C LEU A 13 -11.97 7.93 8.82
N GLU A 14 -11.83 9.19 8.41
CA GLU A 14 -12.48 9.72 7.20
C GLU A 14 -11.94 9.05 5.93
N VAL A 15 -10.62 8.82 5.87
CA VAL A 15 -9.99 8.08 4.78
C VAL A 15 -10.51 6.64 4.73
N PHE A 16 -10.70 5.98 5.89
CA PHE A 16 -11.23 4.61 5.98
C PHE A 16 -12.69 4.52 5.53
N ARG A 17 -13.53 5.45 5.99
CA ARG A 17 -14.91 5.59 5.51
C ARG A 17 -14.96 5.81 4.01
N ARG A 18 -14.05 6.61 3.44
CA ARG A 18 -14.02 6.88 1.99
C ARG A 18 -13.76 5.63 1.16
N ILE A 19 -13.08 4.64 1.71
CA ILE A 19 -12.83 3.35 1.05
C ILE A 19 -13.80 2.25 1.48
N ASN A 20 -14.90 2.63 2.15
CA ASN A 20 -15.95 1.76 2.71
C ASN A 20 -15.38 0.70 3.64
N THR A 21 -14.54 1.13 4.59
CA THR A 21 -14.00 0.25 5.63
C THR A 21 -14.26 0.89 6.99
N ASP A 22 -15.17 0.32 7.78
CA ASP A 22 -15.46 0.76 9.14
C ASP A 22 -14.60 0.01 10.15
N VAL A 23 -13.27 0.17 10.02
CA VAL A 23 -12.30 -0.41 10.96
C VAL A 23 -11.77 0.68 11.89
N ILE A 24 -11.65 0.34 13.18
CA ILE A 24 -11.02 1.20 14.18
C ILE A 24 -9.57 0.73 14.38
N PRO A 25 -8.56 1.59 14.15
CA PRO A 25 -7.18 1.26 14.49
C PRO A 25 -6.99 0.94 15.97
N VAL A 26 -6.21 -0.10 16.26
CA VAL A 26 -5.75 -0.43 17.61
C VAL A 26 -4.60 0.51 18.02
N ASN A 27 -3.74 0.87 17.08
CA ASN A 27 -2.60 1.75 17.33
C ASN A 27 -2.28 2.62 16.12
N LEU A 28 -1.79 3.84 16.40
CA LEU A 28 -1.44 4.84 15.41
C LEU A 28 -0.13 5.52 15.84
N LEU A 29 0.92 5.37 15.03
CA LEU A 29 2.25 5.91 15.33
C LEU A 29 2.82 6.67 14.13
N ARG A 30 3.29 7.91 14.33
CA ARG A 30 4.06 8.62 13.31
C ARG A 30 5.49 8.09 13.26
N LEU A 31 5.95 7.75 12.06
CA LEU A 31 7.30 7.25 11.83
C LEU A 31 8.26 8.39 11.49
N GLY A 32 9.50 8.28 11.98
CA GLY A 32 10.58 9.23 11.70
C GLY A 32 10.64 10.44 12.64
N LYS A 33 11.72 11.20 12.52
CA LYS A 33 11.99 12.39 13.35
C LYS A 33 10.97 13.49 13.05
N VAL A 34 10.65 14.30 14.07
CA VAL A 34 9.79 15.49 13.91
C VAL A 34 10.43 16.41 12.87
N SER A 35 9.66 16.82 11.88
CA SER A 35 10.10 17.71 10.81
C SER A 35 8.91 18.48 10.24
N ASN A 36 9.18 19.47 9.39
CA ASN A 36 8.16 20.24 8.70
C ASN A 36 7.45 19.45 7.58
N GLN A 37 7.91 18.23 7.28
CA GLN A 37 7.32 17.37 6.24
C GLN A 37 6.27 16.42 6.81
N CYS A 38 5.32 16.01 5.96
CA CYS A 38 4.33 15.00 6.34
C CYS A 38 5.01 13.67 6.64
N ARG A 39 4.89 13.22 7.89
CA ARG A 39 5.48 11.97 8.35
C ARG A 39 4.55 10.78 8.08
N PRO A 40 5.08 9.63 7.63
CA PRO A 40 4.29 8.40 7.49
C PRO A 40 3.65 8.00 8.82
N ILE A 41 2.49 7.36 8.74
CA ILE A 41 1.77 6.84 9.91
C ILE A 41 1.74 5.32 9.79
N ARG A 42 2.25 4.63 10.80
CA ARG A 42 2.03 3.20 10.98
C ARG A 42 0.71 3.00 11.70
N ILE A 43 -0.16 2.20 11.10
CA ILE A 43 -1.48 1.87 11.61
C ILE A 43 -1.49 0.38 11.94
N THR A 44 -1.92 0.03 13.15
CA THR A 44 -2.17 -1.35 13.55
C THR A 44 -3.68 -1.58 13.56
N LEU A 45 -4.14 -2.56 12.80
CA LEU A 45 -5.53 -2.99 12.74
C LEU A 45 -5.71 -4.28 13.58
N PRO A 46 -6.94 -4.56 14.07
CA PRO A 46 -7.18 -5.67 14.99
C PRO A 46 -6.97 -7.05 14.35
N ASN A 47 -7.18 -7.17 13.03
CA ASN A 47 -7.04 -8.44 12.34
C ASN A 47 -6.45 -8.24 10.92
N GLN A 48 -5.94 -9.35 10.36
CA GLN A 48 -5.33 -9.36 9.04
C GLN A 48 -6.37 -9.18 7.91
N HIS A 49 -7.63 -9.57 8.12
CA HIS A 49 -8.71 -9.42 7.15
C HIS A 49 -8.97 -7.94 6.84
N ASP A 50 -9.00 -7.09 7.86
CA ASP A 50 -9.20 -5.64 7.71
C ASP A 50 -8.03 -4.99 6.97
N VAL A 51 -6.80 -5.44 7.22
CA VAL A 51 -5.61 -5.00 6.47
C VAL A 51 -5.78 -5.31 4.98
N PHE A 52 -6.19 -6.53 4.64
CA PHE A 52 -6.43 -6.91 3.25
C PHE A 52 -7.55 -6.10 2.61
N ASN A 53 -8.68 -5.91 3.30
CA ASN A 53 -9.79 -5.11 2.78
C ASN A 53 -9.38 -3.66 2.53
N LEU A 54 -8.62 -3.06 3.46
CA LEU A 54 -8.09 -1.70 3.31
C LEU A 54 -7.19 -1.58 2.08
N LEU A 55 -6.25 -2.53 1.92
CA LEU A 55 -5.30 -2.54 0.81
C LEU A 55 -5.95 -2.81 -0.53
N LYS A 56 -7.00 -3.65 -0.57
CA LYS A 56 -7.79 -3.93 -1.78
C LYS A 56 -8.55 -2.68 -2.24
N ASN A 57 -9.13 -1.94 -1.31
CA ASN A 57 -9.95 -0.77 -1.61
C ASN A 57 -9.17 0.54 -1.77
N LYS A 58 -7.86 0.56 -1.49
CA LYS A 58 -7.04 1.79 -1.52
C LYS A 58 -7.07 2.55 -2.85
N SER A 59 -7.35 1.88 -3.98
CA SER A 59 -7.48 2.52 -5.29
C SER A 59 -8.61 3.56 -5.32
N LYS A 60 -9.67 3.36 -4.52
CA LYS A 60 -10.79 4.30 -4.39
C LYS A 60 -10.36 5.68 -3.87
N LEU A 61 -9.24 5.76 -3.14
CA LEU A 61 -8.69 7.07 -2.71
C LEU A 61 -8.26 7.95 -3.88
N ARG A 62 -7.79 7.35 -4.97
CA ARG A 62 -7.38 8.11 -6.16
C ARG A 62 -8.54 8.87 -6.80
N GLN A 63 -9.76 8.41 -6.59
CA GLN A 63 -11.00 9.04 -7.05
C GLN A 63 -11.48 10.17 -6.12
N SER A 64 -10.87 10.34 -4.94
CA SER A 64 -11.22 11.39 -4.00
C SER A 64 -10.38 12.65 -4.24
N VAL A 65 -11.02 13.80 -4.48
CA VAL A 65 -10.33 15.10 -4.62
C VAL A 65 -9.45 15.41 -3.41
N ASN A 66 -9.92 15.07 -2.21
CA ASN A 66 -9.24 15.38 -0.96
C ASN A 66 -8.12 14.38 -0.61
N PHE A 67 -8.25 13.13 -1.06
CA PHE A 67 -7.34 12.04 -0.67
C PHE A 67 -6.55 11.41 -1.83
N LYS A 68 -6.57 12.00 -3.02
CA LYS A 68 -5.85 11.48 -4.21
C LYS A 68 -4.35 11.30 -4.01
N HIS A 69 -3.75 12.05 -3.09
CA HIS A 69 -2.32 11.97 -2.75
C HIS A 69 -2.02 11.05 -1.56
N VAL A 70 -3.03 10.46 -0.95
CA VAL A 70 -2.88 9.51 0.16
C VAL A 70 -2.64 8.12 -0.42
N SER A 71 -1.65 7.41 0.13
CA SER A 71 -1.33 6.06 -0.28
C SER A 71 -1.20 5.13 0.92
N PHE A 72 -1.58 3.87 0.71
CA PHE A 72 -1.46 2.79 1.69
C PHE A 72 -0.55 1.68 1.18
N SER A 73 0.29 1.19 2.07
CA SER A 73 1.16 0.05 1.82
C SER A 73 1.34 -0.76 3.10
N THR A 74 1.61 -2.05 2.95
CA THR A 74 1.99 -2.93 4.05
C THR A 74 3.35 -2.50 4.61
N ASP A 75 3.52 -2.61 5.93
CA ASP A 75 4.84 -2.47 6.54
C ASP A 75 5.73 -3.63 6.07
N ARG A 76 6.85 -3.30 5.43
CA ARG A 76 7.75 -4.28 4.83
C ARG A 76 9.18 -4.04 5.30
N THR A 77 9.85 -5.14 5.63
CA THR A 77 11.28 -5.11 5.90
C THR A 77 12.07 -4.65 4.67
N LEU A 78 13.32 -4.24 4.87
CA LEU A 78 14.19 -3.85 3.77
C LEU A 78 14.42 -5.02 2.79
N LEU A 79 14.57 -6.25 3.32
CA LEU A 79 14.73 -7.45 2.52
C LEU A 79 13.49 -7.72 1.65
N GLN A 80 12.29 -7.65 2.24
CA GLN A 80 11.04 -7.83 1.50
C GLN A 80 10.88 -6.78 0.39
N ARG A 81 11.27 -5.53 0.65
CA ARG A 81 11.25 -4.46 -0.35
C ARG A 81 12.20 -4.73 -1.51
N LYS A 82 13.44 -5.13 -1.21
CA LYS A 82 14.45 -5.50 -2.23
C LYS A 82 13.97 -6.67 -3.07
N HIS A 83 13.45 -7.72 -2.44
CA HIS A 83 12.94 -8.90 -3.13
C HIS A 83 11.76 -8.54 -4.04
N LEU A 84 10.77 -7.80 -3.54
CA LEU A 84 9.63 -7.38 -4.36
C LEU A 84 10.06 -6.51 -5.55
N LYS A 85 11.05 -5.63 -5.35
CA LYS A 85 11.61 -4.82 -6.44
C LYS A 85 12.25 -5.72 -7.50
N SER A 86 13.06 -6.69 -7.09
CA SER A 86 13.68 -7.66 -8.01
C SER A 86 12.64 -8.41 -8.85
N ILE A 87 11.55 -8.87 -8.23
CA ILE A 87 10.46 -9.57 -8.91
C ILE A 87 9.72 -8.65 -9.91
N LEU A 88 9.52 -7.37 -9.56
CA LEU A 88 8.92 -6.39 -10.47
C LEU A 88 9.83 -6.06 -11.66
N ASP A 89 11.13 -5.90 -11.41
CA ASP A 89 12.13 -5.64 -12.44
C ASP A 89 12.19 -6.84 -13.40
N GLU A 90 12.24 -8.06 -12.87
CA GLU A 90 12.17 -9.30 -13.64
C GLU A 90 10.91 -9.40 -14.50
N LEU A 91 9.72 -9.16 -13.92
CA LEU A 91 8.45 -9.18 -14.65
C LEU A 91 8.48 -8.16 -15.81
N ASN A 92 8.98 -6.96 -15.57
CA ASN A 92 9.05 -5.91 -16.59
C ASN A 92 10.03 -6.28 -17.70
N SER A 93 11.22 -6.80 -17.36
CA SER A 93 12.21 -7.27 -18.34
C SER A 93 11.64 -8.36 -19.24
N ARG A 94 10.94 -9.36 -18.67
CA ARG A 94 10.31 -10.43 -19.45
C ARG A 94 9.17 -9.92 -20.34
N LYS A 95 8.34 -9.01 -19.83
CA LYS A 95 7.31 -8.33 -20.64
C LYS A 95 7.91 -7.55 -21.80
N SER A 96 9.01 -6.83 -21.56
CA SER A 96 9.74 -6.11 -22.60
C SER A 96 10.41 -7.03 -23.61
N ALA A 97 10.77 -8.26 -23.22
CA ALA A 97 11.28 -9.30 -24.11
C ALA A 97 10.19 -9.99 -24.95
N GLY A 98 8.91 -9.63 -24.76
CA GLY A 98 7.79 -10.16 -25.53
C GLY A 98 7.05 -11.33 -24.89
N GLU A 99 7.37 -11.70 -23.65
CA GLU A 99 6.57 -12.70 -22.92
C GLU A 99 5.19 -12.13 -22.56
N THR A 100 4.14 -12.78 -23.04
CA THR A 100 2.75 -12.53 -22.65
C THR A 100 2.31 -13.50 -21.56
N ASP A 101 1.20 -13.19 -20.87
CA ASP A 101 0.56 -14.10 -19.90
C ASP A 101 1.38 -14.42 -18.64
N ILE A 102 2.34 -13.55 -18.31
CA ILE A 102 3.09 -13.59 -17.05
C ILE A 102 2.54 -12.59 -16.03
N PHE A 103 2.47 -13.03 -14.77
CA PHE A 103 1.94 -12.24 -13.65
C PHE A 103 2.66 -12.57 -12.35
N ILE A 104 2.53 -11.70 -11.34
CA ILE A 104 3.03 -11.99 -10.00
C ILE A 104 2.00 -12.82 -9.26
N LYS A 105 2.41 -14.01 -8.84
CA LYS A 105 1.65 -14.91 -7.97
C LYS A 105 2.27 -14.92 -6.58
N TYR A 106 1.46 -15.08 -5.55
CA TYR A 106 1.95 -15.29 -4.19
C TYR A 106 1.81 -16.77 -3.82
N VAL A 107 2.94 -17.41 -3.49
CA VAL A 107 2.99 -18.80 -3.00
C VAL A 107 3.57 -18.76 -1.60
N ASN A 108 2.82 -19.26 -0.60
CA ASN A 108 3.22 -19.19 0.81
C ASN A 108 3.63 -17.77 1.26
N ASN A 109 2.87 -16.76 0.83
CA ASN A 109 3.14 -15.33 1.05
C ASN A 109 4.42 -14.78 0.41
N VAL A 110 5.08 -15.53 -0.47
CA VAL A 110 6.26 -15.09 -1.23
C VAL A 110 5.86 -14.74 -2.67
N PRO A 111 6.19 -13.53 -3.17
CA PRO A 111 5.89 -13.14 -4.54
C PRO A 111 6.84 -13.83 -5.53
N ILE A 112 6.29 -14.44 -6.58
CA ILE A 112 7.03 -15.07 -7.68
C ILE A 112 6.43 -14.65 -9.03
N VAL A 113 7.23 -14.62 -10.09
CA VAL A 113 6.72 -14.51 -11.46
C VAL A 113 6.22 -15.88 -11.91
N SER A 114 4.95 -15.96 -12.32
CA SER A 114 4.30 -17.17 -12.83
C SER A 114 3.75 -16.89 -14.23
N LYS A 115 3.65 -17.94 -15.03
CA LYS A 115 2.95 -17.92 -16.33
C LYS A 115 1.58 -18.57 -16.17
N ASN A 116 0.60 -18.15 -16.97
CA ASN A 116 -0.66 -18.85 -17.10
C ASN A 116 -0.45 -20.03 -18.05
N ASP A 117 -0.38 -21.25 -17.51
CA ASP A 117 -0.41 -22.46 -18.32
C ASP A 117 -1.90 -22.71 -18.63
N GLY A 118 -2.29 -22.44 -19.88
CA GLY A 118 -3.67 -22.52 -20.35
C GLY A 118 -4.31 -23.90 -20.18
#